data_AF-A0A940S2S4-F1
#
_entry.id   AF-A0A940S2S4-F1
#
_cell.length_a   1.000
_cell.length_b   1.000
_cell.length_c   1.000
_cell.angle_alpha   90.00
_cell.angle_beta   90.00
_cell.angle_gamma   90.00
#
_symmetry.space_group_name_H-M   'P 1'
#
loop_
_entity.id
_entity.type
_entity.pdbx_description
1 polymer ?
#
loop_
_entity_poly.entity_id
_entity_poly.type
_entity_poly.pdbx_seq_one_letter_code
_entity_poly.pdbx_strand_id
1 'polypeptide(L)'
;MRCIGLGLMVALAAGAVRAEEAVWQFLWQGGGGYTVRGGLSYDASLVTGAVVRGDDLTCFFIEGLKDGGPVGRWGLAMLNEKTWWRLNFAPVPGAFLVEGMGVDMPQAWNMDGFGTSCGAGGFGFNIGNAAQDICIDGTLIVESQIDPFRSFPAERAPGLRFPPYACVGPDLMSALE
;
A
#
# COMPACT_ATOMS: atom_id res chain seq x y z
N MET A 1 -54.98 4.60 42.64
CA MET A 1 -53.50 4.67 42.59
C MET A 1 -53.04 4.33 41.19
N ARG A 2 -52.42 5.28 40.48
CA ARG A 2 -51.79 5.06 39.17
C ARG A 2 -50.28 4.90 39.39
N CYS A 3 -49.74 3.72 39.16
CA CYS A 3 -48.29 3.53 39.07
C CYS A 3 -47.85 3.85 37.65
N ILE A 4 -47.24 5.01 37.47
CA ILE A 4 -46.50 5.37 36.27
C ILE A 4 -45.10 4.75 36.45
N GLY A 5 -44.86 3.62 35.81
CA GLY A 5 -43.53 3.00 35.74
C GLY A 5 -42.72 3.67 34.63
N LEU A 6 -41.80 4.54 35.03
CA LEU A 6 -40.87 5.27 34.16
C LEU A 6 -39.95 4.28 33.44
N GLY A 7 -40.08 4.16 32.12
CA GLY A 7 -39.17 3.37 31.29
C GLY A 7 -37.80 4.07 31.19
N LEU A 8 -36.76 3.43 31.71
CA LEU A 8 -35.37 3.88 31.56
C LEU A 8 -34.86 3.46 30.18
N MET A 9 -34.96 4.35 29.18
CA MET A 9 -34.23 4.19 27.92
C MET A 9 -32.75 4.48 28.16
N VAL A 10 -31.93 3.44 28.19
CA VAL A 10 -30.46 3.57 28.14
C VAL A 10 -30.08 3.87 26.70
N ALA A 11 -29.85 5.14 26.39
CA ALA A 11 -29.24 5.54 25.13
C ALA A 11 -27.75 5.13 25.15
N LEU A 12 -27.40 4.03 24.47
CA LEU A 12 -26.01 3.72 24.16
C LEU A 12 -25.50 4.80 23.20
N ALA A 13 -24.77 5.79 23.73
CA ALA A 13 -23.95 6.67 22.92
C ALA A 13 -22.78 5.84 22.37
N ALA A 14 -22.98 5.26 21.19
CA ALA A 14 -21.87 4.73 20.40
C ALA A 14 -20.97 5.91 20.04
N GLY A 15 -19.86 6.07 20.77
CA GLY A 15 -18.83 7.03 20.40
C GLY A 15 -18.28 6.63 19.05
N ALA A 16 -18.44 7.51 18.04
CA ALA A 16 -17.78 7.31 16.76
C ALA A 16 -16.26 7.30 17.00
N VAL A 17 -15.64 6.13 16.85
CA VAL A 17 -14.19 6.04 16.74
C VAL A 17 -13.81 6.86 15.51
N ARG A 18 -13.10 7.97 15.71
CA ARG A 18 -12.55 8.72 14.58
C ARG A 18 -11.32 7.98 14.11
N ALA A 19 -11.34 7.52 12.85
CA ALA A 19 -10.16 7.00 12.20
C ALA A 19 -9.05 8.06 12.22
N GLU A 20 -7.84 7.68 12.64
CA GLU A 20 -6.67 8.53 12.61
C GLU A 20 -5.92 8.26 11.30
N GLU A 21 -6.42 8.84 10.21
CA GLU A 21 -5.87 8.55 8.88
C GLU A 21 -4.41 9.04 8.75
N ALA A 22 -3.52 8.09 8.47
CA ALA A 22 -2.13 8.34 8.15
C ALA A 22 -1.92 8.22 6.65
N VAL A 23 -1.52 9.32 6.00
CA VAL A 23 -1.30 9.36 4.54
C VAL A 23 0.17 9.66 4.24
N TRP A 24 0.73 8.88 3.33
CA TRP A 24 2.12 8.98 2.89
C TRP A 24 2.23 8.96 1.38
N GLN A 25 3.24 9.64 0.85
CA GLN A 25 3.64 9.58 -0.55
C GLN A 25 5.11 9.18 -0.66
N PHE A 26 5.50 8.57 -1.77
CA PHE A 26 6.87 8.16 -1.98
C PHE A 26 7.29 8.28 -3.44
N LEU A 27 8.61 8.37 -3.64
CA LEU A 27 9.26 8.35 -4.94
C LEU A 27 10.47 7.41 -4.87
N TRP A 28 10.41 6.35 -5.66
CA TRP A 28 11.53 5.47 -5.93
C TRP A 28 12.23 5.90 -7.23
N GLN A 29 13.56 5.90 -7.22
CA GLN A 29 14.40 6.22 -8.37
C GLN A 29 15.24 5.02 -8.76
N GLY A 30 14.83 4.37 -9.85
CA GLY A 30 15.51 3.23 -10.44
C GLY A 30 16.66 3.61 -11.35
N GLY A 31 17.24 2.60 -11.98
CA GLY A 31 18.17 2.75 -13.11
C GLY A 31 17.46 3.20 -14.38
N GLY A 32 18.24 3.64 -15.38
CA GLY A 32 17.74 3.89 -16.72
C GLY A 32 16.65 4.97 -16.83
N GLY A 33 16.52 5.91 -15.90
CA GLY A 33 15.44 6.91 -15.93
C GLY A 33 14.07 6.38 -15.53
N TYR A 34 14.00 5.17 -14.97
CA TYR A 34 12.77 4.64 -14.37
C TYR A 34 12.52 5.24 -12.98
N THR A 35 11.25 5.56 -12.71
CA THR A 35 10.79 5.98 -11.38
C THR A 35 9.48 5.34 -11.03
N VAL A 36 9.22 5.13 -9.75
CA VAL A 36 7.91 4.74 -9.23
C VAL A 36 7.47 5.78 -8.22
N ARG A 37 6.33 6.42 -8.48
CA ARG A 37 5.69 7.28 -7.50
C ARG A 37 4.45 6.57 -6.96
N GLY A 38 4.09 6.86 -5.73
CA GLY A 38 2.93 6.25 -5.13
C GLY A 38 2.53 6.89 -3.82
N GLY A 39 1.55 6.28 -3.19
CA GLY A 39 1.13 6.65 -1.86
C GLY A 39 0.34 5.55 -1.19
N LEU A 40 0.24 5.68 0.13
CA LEU A 40 -0.48 4.75 0.97
C LEU A 40 -1.25 5.48 2.07
N SER A 41 -2.36 4.90 2.50
CA SER A 41 -3.06 5.31 3.71
C SER A 41 -3.48 4.12 4.56
N TYR A 42 -3.59 4.36 5.86
CA TYR A 42 -4.08 3.43 6.87
C TYR A 42 -4.65 4.20 8.06
N ASP A 43 -5.47 3.55 8.88
CA ASP A 43 -5.92 4.10 10.16
C ASP A 43 -4.85 3.82 11.24
N ALA A 44 -4.15 4.87 11.68
CA ALA A 44 -3.08 4.76 12.65
C ALA A 44 -3.55 4.22 14.02
N SER A 45 -4.84 4.36 14.34
CA SER A 45 -5.40 3.82 15.58
C SER A 45 -5.53 2.30 15.60
N LEU A 46 -5.52 1.66 14.41
CA LEU A 46 -5.62 0.19 14.27
C LEU A 46 -4.26 -0.50 14.19
N VAL A 47 -3.18 0.24 13.93
CA VAL A 47 -1.82 -0.30 13.83
C VAL A 47 -1.17 -0.37 15.20
N THR A 48 -0.94 -1.58 15.70
CA THR A 48 -0.37 -1.82 17.04
C THR A 48 1.12 -2.15 17.04
N GLY A 49 1.71 -2.43 15.86
CA GLY A 49 3.11 -2.78 15.69
C GLY A 49 3.99 -1.65 15.14
N ALA A 50 5.30 -1.90 15.10
CA ALA A 50 6.29 -0.95 14.54
C ALA A 50 6.32 -0.94 13.00
N VAL A 51 5.61 -1.86 12.34
CA VAL A 51 5.58 -2.03 10.89
C VAL A 51 4.13 -2.17 10.44
N VAL A 52 3.71 -1.30 9.53
CA VAL A 52 2.47 -1.38 8.76
C VAL A 52 2.64 -2.42 7.67
N ARG A 53 1.71 -3.36 7.58
CA ARG A 53 1.66 -4.45 6.61
C ARG A 53 0.61 -4.18 5.55
N GLY A 54 0.57 -5.02 4.51
CA GLY A 54 -0.38 -4.89 3.41
C GLY A 54 -1.85 -4.87 3.86
N ASP A 55 -2.20 -5.68 4.86
CA ASP A 55 -3.58 -5.81 5.37
C ASP A 55 -4.01 -4.61 6.24
N ASP A 56 -3.07 -3.77 6.68
CA ASP A 56 -3.36 -2.56 7.44
C ASP A 56 -3.78 -1.39 6.52
N LEU A 57 -3.56 -1.52 5.20
CA LEU A 57 -3.75 -0.42 4.27
C LEU A 57 -5.20 -0.24 3.83
N THR A 58 -5.66 1.00 3.83
CA THR A 58 -6.94 1.42 3.25
C THR A 58 -6.77 1.77 1.76
N CYS A 59 -5.68 2.46 1.42
CA CYS A 59 -5.33 2.80 0.06
C CYS A 59 -3.85 2.54 -0.20
N PHE A 60 -3.52 2.05 -1.39
CA PHE A 60 -2.15 1.97 -1.91
C PHE A 60 -2.16 2.03 -3.43
N PHE A 61 -1.22 2.77 -4.00
CA PHE A 61 -0.98 2.76 -5.45
C PHE A 61 0.47 3.03 -5.80
N ILE A 62 0.83 2.58 -7.00
CA ILE A 62 2.08 2.89 -7.70
C ILE A 62 1.81 3.27 -9.14
N GLU A 63 2.59 4.23 -9.63
CA GLU A 63 2.65 4.65 -11.03
C GLU A 63 4.12 4.65 -11.47
N GLY A 64 4.42 3.87 -12.50
CA GLY A 64 5.73 3.80 -13.11
C GLY A 64 5.90 4.86 -14.19
N LEU A 65 7.08 5.48 -14.24
CA LEU A 65 7.48 6.37 -15.31
C LEU A 65 8.86 5.99 -15.87
N LYS A 66 9.10 6.28 -17.15
CA LYS A 66 10.40 6.26 -17.83
C LYS A 66 10.62 7.64 -18.45
N ASP A 67 11.66 8.35 -18.02
CA ASP A 67 11.97 9.71 -18.50
C ASP A 67 10.76 10.67 -18.41
N GLY A 68 9.93 10.49 -17.37
CA GLY A 68 8.71 11.26 -17.13
C GLY A 68 7.46 10.80 -17.88
N GLY A 69 7.56 9.86 -18.82
CA GLY A 69 6.43 9.24 -19.51
C GLY A 69 5.87 8.05 -18.73
N PRO A 70 4.53 7.85 -18.64
CA PRO A 70 3.94 6.74 -17.90
C PRO A 70 4.23 5.40 -18.59
N VAL A 71 4.62 4.39 -17.80
CA VAL A 71 4.87 3.02 -18.30
C VAL A 71 3.97 1.97 -17.65
N GLY A 72 3.25 2.32 -16.59
CA GLY A 72 2.36 1.38 -15.92
C GLY A 72 1.83 1.90 -14.59
N ARG A 73 0.85 1.18 -14.03
CA ARG A 73 0.27 1.48 -12.72
C ARG A 73 -0.34 0.24 -12.09
N TRP A 74 -0.42 0.25 -10.76
CA TRP A 74 -1.12 -0.75 -9.98
C TRP A 74 -1.62 -0.14 -8.65
N GLY A 75 -2.65 -0.71 -8.03
CA GLY A 75 -3.14 -0.29 -6.71
C GLY A 75 -4.12 -1.29 -6.09
N LEU A 76 -4.54 -1.08 -4.84
CA LEU A 76 -5.30 -2.09 -4.07
C LEU A 76 -6.63 -2.48 -4.71
N ALA A 77 -7.30 -1.58 -5.43
CA ALA A 77 -8.56 -1.94 -6.10
C ALA A 77 -8.35 -2.98 -7.22
N MET A 78 -7.11 -3.21 -7.63
CA MET A 78 -6.72 -4.21 -8.64
C MET A 78 -6.21 -5.52 -8.00
N LEU A 79 -6.12 -5.58 -6.67
CA LEU A 79 -5.69 -6.77 -5.93
C LEU A 79 -6.64 -7.93 -6.18
N ASN A 80 -6.10 -9.10 -6.51
CA ASN A 80 -6.86 -10.33 -6.74
C ASN A 80 -6.02 -11.54 -6.33
N GLU A 81 -6.59 -12.74 -6.43
CA GLU A 81 -5.98 -13.99 -5.99
C GLU A 81 -4.69 -14.38 -6.73
N LYS A 82 -4.40 -13.74 -7.87
CA LYS A 82 -3.18 -13.98 -8.66
C LYS A 82 -2.10 -12.93 -8.40
N THR A 83 -2.42 -11.88 -7.64
CA THR A 83 -1.50 -10.80 -7.36
C THR A 83 -0.56 -11.18 -6.22
N TRP A 84 0.74 -11.05 -6.48
CA TRP A 84 1.73 -11.08 -5.41
C TRP A 84 1.67 -9.78 -4.62
N TRP A 85 1.35 -9.89 -3.33
CA TRP A 85 1.15 -8.75 -2.46
C TRP A 85 1.91 -8.91 -1.14
N ARG A 86 2.88 -8.02 -0.93
CA ARG A 86 3.60 -7.86 0.32
C ARG A 86 4.04 -6.41 0.44
N LEU A 87 3.76 -5.83 1.60
CA LEU A 87 4.19 -4.49 1.94
C LEU A 87 4.67 -4.45 3.38
N ASN A 88 5.78 -3.76 3.60
CA ASN A 88 6.38 -3.55 4.91
C ASN A 88 6.83 -2.11 5.04
N PHE A 89 6.12 -1.31 5.82
CA PHE A 89 6.38 0.11 6.00
C PHE A 89 6.61 0.44 7.48
N ALA A 90 7.72 1.07 7.81
CA ALA A 90 8.04 1.51 9.16
C ALA A 90 7.67 3.01 9.30
N PRO A 91 6.55 3.36 9.97
CA PRO A 91 6.05 4.72 10.00
C PRO A 91 6.89 5.67 10.86
N VAL A 92 7.64 5.15 11.84
CA VAL A 92 8.52 5.97 12.70
C VAL A 92 9.67 6.58 11.89
N PRO A 93 10.48 5.81 11.14
CA PRO A 93 11.45 6.39 10.22
C PRO A 93 10.85 6.90 8.91
N GLY A 94 9.58 6.61 8.62
CA GLY A 94 8.91 7.01 7.37
C GLY A 94 9.55 6.33 6.15
N ALA A 95 9.75 5.02 6.20
CA ALA A 95 10.42 4.29 5.12
C ALA A 95 9.88 2.87 4.94
N PHE A 96 9.94 2.38 3.70
CA PHE A 96 9.73 0.97 3.43
C PHE A 96 10.92 0.16 3.94
N LEU A 97 10.64 -1.03 4.48
CA LEU A 97 11.72 -1.98 4.76
C LEU A 97 12.34 -2.42 3.43
N VAL A 98 13.66 -2.55 3.45
CA VAL A 98 14.48 -2.97 2.32
C VAL A 98 15.27 -4.23 2.70
N GLU A 99 16.02 -4.78 1.75
CA GLU A 99 16.78 -6.02 1.98
C GLU A 99 17.74 -5.85 3.16
N GLY A 100 18.04 -6.94 3.89
CA GLY A 100 18.91 -6.89 5.07
C GLY A 100 18.26 -6.35 6.36
N MET A 101 17.00 -5.92 6.33
CA MET A 101 16.26 -5.45 7.51
C MET A 101 15.48 -6.55 8.24
N GLY A 102 15.85 -7.82 8.03
CA GLY A 102 15.25 -8.97 8.72
C GLY A 102 13.92 -9.43 8.13
N VAL A 103 13.60 -9.03 6.89
CA VAL A 103 12.43 -9.50 6.14
C VAL A 103 12.87 -9.90 4.74
N ASP A 104 12.73 -11.18 4.40
CA ASP A 104 13.02 -11.66 3.05
C ASP A 104 11.99 -11.12 2.05
N MET A 105 12.47 -10.65 0.89
CA MET A 105 11.65 -10.01 -0.14
C MET A 105 10.70 -8.96 0.48
N PRO A 106 11.25 -7.84 1.00
CA PRO A 106 10.48 -6.88 1.79
C PRO A 106 9.26 -6.30 1.08
N GLN A 107 9.29 -6.15 -0.24
CA GLN A 107 8.19 -5.60 -1.03
C GLN A 107 7.90 -6.52 -2.21
N ALA A 108 6.61 -6.77 -2.46
CA ALA A 108 6.12 -7.48 -3.64
C ALA A 108 4.79 -6.85 -4.04
N TRP A 109 4.82 -5.90 -4.97
CA TRP A 109 3.67 -5.13 -5.40
C TRP A 109 3.32 -5.55 -6.80
N ASN A 110 2.39 -6.51 -6.93
CA ASN A 110 2.02 -7.14 -8.20
C ASN A 110 3.24 -7.70 -8.95
N MET A 111 4.15 -8.34 -8.22
CA MET A 111 5.37 -8.92 -8.78
C MET A 111 5.86 -10.07 -7.90
N ASP A 112 6.25 -11.19 -8.51
CA ASP A 112 6.62 -12.46 -7.86
C ASP A 112 8.06 -12.53 -7.34
N GLY A 113 8.79 -11.42 -7.40
CA GLY A 113 10.21 -11.38 -7.05
C GLY A 113 11.17 -11.75 -8.18
N PHE A 114 10.70 -12.44 -9.24
CA PHE A 114 11.47 -12.77 -10.44
C PHE A 114 11.15 -11.87 -11.62
N GLY A 115 10.06 -11.11 -11.53
CA GLY A 115 9.59 -10.20 -12.58
C GLY A 115 8.89 -10.90 -13.71
N THR A 116 8.47 -12.15 -13.48
CA THR A 116 7.73 -12.96 -14.46
C THR A 116 6.21 -12.86 -14.28
N SER A 117 5.74 -12.20 -13.23
CA SER A 117 4.32 -12.13 -12.88
C SER A 117 3.87 -10.76 -12.38
N CYS A 118 3.78 -9.77 -13.29
CA CYS A 118 2.97 -8.55 -13.10
C CYS A 118 1.71 -8.49 -13.96
N GLY A 119 1.43 -9.54 -14.74
CA GLY A 119 0.29 -9.60 -15.66
C GLY A 119 0.52 -8.86 -16.98
N ALA A 120 -0.18 -9.28 -18.04
CA ALA A 120 -0.18 -8.59 -19.32
C ALA A 120 -0.95 -7.27 -19.23
N GLY A 121 -0.39 -6.17 -19.77
CA GLY A 121 -0.86 -4.80 -19.51
C GLY A 121 -0.56 -4.31 -18.09
N GLY A 122 0.26 -5.08 -17.35
CA GLY A 122 0.45 -4.93 -15.92
C GLY A 122 1.76 -4.26 -15.55
N PHE A 123 1.80 -3.77 -14.32
CA PHE A 123 2.94 -3.09 -13.74
C PHE A 123 3.19 -3.64 -12.35
N GLY A 124 4.44 -3.94 -12.05
CA GLY A 124 4.85 -4.47 -10.76
C GLY A 124 6.14 -3.82 -10.28
N PHE A 125 6.34 -3.89 -8.97
CA PHE A 125 7.56 -3.47 -8.29
C PHE A 125 7.86 -4.47 -7.18
N ASN A 126 9.13 -4.76 -6.94
CA ASN A 126 9.53 -5.52 -5.76
C ASN A 126 10.85 -5.00 -5.18
N ILE A 127 11.12 -5.43 -3.95
CA ILE A 127 12.46 -5.46 -3.38
C ILE A 127 12.77 -6.93 -3.12
N GLY A 128 13.66 -7.49 -3.92
CA GLY A 128 14.21 -8.83 -3.73
C GLY A 128 15.61 -8.78 -3.13
N ASN A 129 16.22 -9.94 -3.00
CA ASN A 129 17.60 -10.07 -2.52
C ASN A 129 18.65 -9.61 -3.54
N ALA A 130 18.29 -9.57 -4.83
CA ALA A 130 19.21 -9.19 -5.91
C ALA A 130 19.14 -7.69 -6.24
N ALA A 131 17.94 -7.10 -6.23
CA ALA A 131 17.71 -5.70 -6.59
C ALA A 131 16.34 -5.21 -6.09
N GLN A 132 16.16 -3.90 -6.16
CA GLN A 132 14.85 -3.27 -6.27
C GLN A 132 14.60 -3.00 -7.74
N ASP A 133 13.46 -3.42 -8.27
CA ASP A 133 13.15 -3.26 -9.69
C ASP A 133 11.65 -3.31 -9.99
N ILE A 134 11.35 -3.08 -11.27
CA ILE A 134 10.01 -3.15 -11.81
C ILE A 134 9.90 -4.29 -12.82
N CYS A 135 8.67 -4.74 -13.03
CA CYS A 135 8.32 -5.48 -14.23
C CYS A 135 7.17 -4.81 -14.98
N ILE A 136 7.17 -4.96 -16.29
CA ILE A 136 6.16 -4.46 -17.21
C ILE A 136 5.72 -5.62 -18.09
N ASP A 137 4.42 -5.84 -18.22
CA ASP A 137 3.86 -6.89 -19.08
C ASP A 137 4.44 -8.30 -18.80
N GLY A 138 4.66 -8.61 -17.51
CA GLY A 138 5.25 -9.88 -17.09
C GLY A 138 6.74 -10.04 -17.43
N THR A 139 7.43 -8.94 -17.72
CA THR A 139 8.86 -8.94 -18.04
C THR A 139 9.63 -8.06 -17.05
N LEU A 140 10.64 -8.64 -16.40
CA LEU A 140 11.60 -7.93 -15.55
C LEU A 140 12.32 -6.85 -16.36
N ILE A 141 12.33 -5.62 -15.84
CA ILE A 141 13.09 -4.52 -16.44
C ILE A 141 14.44 -4.43 -15.75
N VAL A 142 15.42 -5.19 -16.24
CA VAL A 142 16.79 -5.22 -15.69
C VAL A 142 17.42 -3.82 -15.63
N GLU A 143 17.16 -2.96 -16.62
CA GLU A 143 17.66 -1.58 -16.65
C GLU A 143 17.17 -0.73 -15.45
N SER A 144 16.03 -1.09 -14.85
CA SER A 144 15.48 -0.37 -13.71
C SER A 144 16.17 -0.69 -12.39
N GLN A 145 16.97 -1.77 -12.35
CA GLN A 145 17.54 -2.31 -11.13
C GLN A 145 18.43 -1.32 -10.39
N ILE A 146 18.28 -1.33 -9.06
CA ILE A 146 19.18 -0.67 -8.12
C ILE A 146 19.49 -1.60 -6.95
N ASP A 147 20.48 -1.19 -6.15
CA ASP A 147 20.91 -1.91 -4.94
C ASP A 147 19.72 -2.27 -4.03
N PRO A 148 19.52 -3.56 -3.67
CA PRO A 148 18.40 -4.01 -2.86
C PRO A 148 18.40 -3.40 -1.45
N PHE A 149 19.57 -3.00 -0.92
CA PHE A 149 19.75 -2.36 0.39
C PHE A 149 19.52 -0.84 0.35
N ARG A 150 19.28 -0.24 -0.82
CA ARG A 150 19.09 1.20 -0.95
C ARG A 150 17.86 1.66 -0.18
N SER A 151 17.99 2.70 0.64
CA SER A 151 16.87 3.26 1.41
C SER A 151 15.70 3.68 0.51
N PHE A 152 14.47 3.38 0.94
CA PHE A 152 13.25 3.79 0.24
C PHE A 152 12.32 4.59 1.18
N PRO A 153 12.55 5.91 1.31
CA PRO A 153 11.77 6.77 2.19
C PRO A 153 10.40 7.14 1.61
N ALA A 154 9.50 7.55 2.50
CA ALA A 154 8.21 8.15 2.21
C ALA A 154 7.99 9.39 3.09
N GLU A 155 7.16 10.31 2.63
CA GLU A 155 6.87 11.57 3.32
C GLU A 155 5.38 11.66 3.68
N ARG A 156 5.05 12.31 4.80
CA ARG A 156 3.65 12.56 5.18
C ARG A 156 2.98 13.45 4.14
N ALA A 157 1.81 13.03 3.67
CA ALA A 157 1.08 13.71 2.62
C ALA A 157 -0.44 13.73 2.89
N PRO A 158 -0.92 14.41 3.95
CA PRO A 158 -2.34 14.43 4.33
C PRO A 158 -3.27 15.01 3.24
N GLY A 159 -2.73 15.72 2.25
CA GLY A 159 -3.49 16.26 1.12
C GLY A 159 -3.39 15.42 -0.17
N LEU A 160 -2.75 14.25 -0.14
CA LEU A 160 -2.61 13.39 -1.31
C LEU A 160 -3.98 12.93 -1.79
N ARG A 161 -4.22 13.07 -3.09
CA ARG A 161 -5.43 12.54 -3.73
C ARG A 161 -5.14 11.15 -4.28
N PHE A 162 -5.84 10.17 -3.74
CA PHE A 162 -5.75 8.80 -4.22
C PHE A 162 -6.47 8.65 -5.57
N PRO A 163 -5.84 7.98 -6.56
CA PRO A 163 -6.52 7.67 -7.80
C PRO A 163 -7.61 6.60 -7.58
N PRO A 164 -8.60 6.46 -8.49
CA PRO A 164 -9.74 5.56 -8.31
C PRO A 164 -9.40 4.08 -8.10
N TYR A 165 -8.19 3.65 -8.46
CA TYR A 165 -7.71 2.27 -8.31
C TYR A 165 -6.87 2.05 -7.04
N ALA A 166 -6.68 3.07 -6.21
CA ALA A 166 -5.80 2.97 -5.05
C ALA A 166 -6.45 2.33 -3.82
N CYS A 167 -7.76 2.53 -3.64
CA CYS A 167 -8.44 2.15 -2.41
C CYS A 167 -9.33 0.94 -2.68
N VAL A 168 -9.30 -0.05 -1.80
CA VAL A 168 -10.40 -1.00 -1.70
C VAL A 168 -11.63 -0.18 -1.28
N GLY A 169 -12.71 -0.25 -2.07
CA GLY A 169 -13.97 0.38 -1.67
C GLY A 169 -14.40 -0.18 -0.30
N PRO A 170 -15.21 0.55 0.48
CA PRO A 170 -15.73 -0.01 1.73
C PRO A 170 -16.38 -1.35 1.42
N ASP A 171 -15.95 -2.40 2.13
CA ASP A 171 -16.50 -3.74 1.99
C ASP A 171 -18.04 -3.65 2.01
N LEU A 172 -18.67 -3.95 0.86
CA LEU A 172 -20.12 -3.98 0.71
C LEU A 172 -20.79 -5.08 1.58
N MET A 173 -20.03 -5.75 2.44
CA MET A 173 -20.51 -6.78 3.36
C MET A 173 -21.23 -6.23 4.60
N SER A 174 -21.30 -4.92 4.79
CA SER A 174 -22.15 -4.32 5.85
C SER A 174 -23.62 -4.13 5.45
N ALA A 175 -24.05 -4.62 4.28
CA ALA A 175 -25.43 -4.49 3.78
C ALA A 175 -26.30 -5.76 3.97
N LEU A 176 -25.84 -6.73 4.78
CA LEU A 176 -26.55 -7.99 5.05
C LEU A 176 -26.72 -8.33 6.54
N GLU A 177 -26.80 -7.32 7.41
CA GLU A 177 -27.33 -7.50 8.77
C GLU A 177 -28.58 -6.64 9.02
#